data_AF-A0AAW2SKA2-F1
#
_entry.id   AF-A0AAW2SKA2-F1
#
_cell.length_a   1.000
_cell.length_b   1.000
_cell.length_c   1.000
_cell.angle_alpha   90.00
_cell.angle_beta   90.00
_cell.angle_gamma   90.00
#
_symmetry.space_group_name_H-M   'P 1'
#
loop_
_entity.id
_entity.type
_entity.pdbx_description
1 polymer ?
#
loop_
_entity_poly.entity_id
_entity_poly.type
_entity_poly.pdbx_seq_one_letter_code
_entity_poly.pdbx_strand_id
1 'polypeptide(L)'
;MVIPGPSNPKHLIDVYLEPLIEELLQLWHVGVRMYDHATDRAFMIRAALMWTVNDLPAYGIASGWSTAGVMGSPVCMDDTRAFHL
;
A
#
# COMPACT_ATOMS: atom_id res chain seq x y z
N MET A 1 13.63 1.02 -6.43
CA MET A 1 12.96 0.65 -7.69
C MET A 1 13.22 -0.82 -7.95
N VAL A 2 12.26 -1.68 -7.59
CA VAL A 2 12.35 -3.12 -7.88
C VAL A 2 11.79 -3.31 -9.28
N ILE A 3 12.66 -3.50 -10.27
CA ILE A 3 12.20 -3.86 -11.62
C ILE A 3 11.79 -5.32 -11.55
N PRO A 4 10.50 -5.64 -11.79
CA PRO A 4 10.03 -7.01 -11.75
C PRO A 4 10.68 -7.83 -12.88
N GLY A 5 11.48 -8.84 -12.52
CA GLY A 5 12.00 -9.82 -13.47
C GLY A 5 10.90 -10.74 -14.00
N PRO A 6 11.21 -11.65 -14.95
CA PRO A 6 10.23 -12.59 -15.54
C PRO A 6 9.50 -13.45 -14.50
N SER A 7 10.15 -13.71 -13.37
CA SER A 7 9.59 -14.47 -12.24
C SER A 7 8.93 -13.58 -11.18
N ASN A 8 8.54 -12.35 -11.51
CA ASN A 8 8.02 -11.43 -10.51
C ASN A 8 6.74 -11.98 -9.89
N PRO A 9 6.72 -12.22 -8.57
CA PRO A 9 5.54 -12.70 -7.89
C PRO A 9 4.60 -11.51 -7.63
N LYS A 10 4.09 -10.88 -8.70
CA LYS A 10 3.03 -9.86 -8.63
C LYS A 10 1.84 -10.35 -7.79
N HIS A 11 1.62 -11.67 -7.79
CA HIS A 11 0.56 -12.38 -7.11
C HIS A 11 0.87 -12.78 -5.66
N LEU A 12 2.08 -12.51 -5.12
CA LEU A 12 2.42 -12.82 -3.72
C LEU A 12 2.52 -11.56 -2.86
N ILE A 13 2.31 -10.37 -3.43
CA ILE A 13 2.41 -9.12 -2.66
C ILE A 13 1.40 -9.10 -1.51
N ASP A 14 0.24 -9.70 -1.71
CA ASP A 14 -0.79 -9.92 -0.70
C ASP A 14 -0.29 -10.76 0.48
N VAL A 15 0.43 -11.84 0.22
CA VAL A 15 1.08 -12.68 1.25
C VAL A 15 2.08 -11.87 2.09
N TYR A 16 2.84 -10.98 1.45
CA TYR A 16 3.79 -10.12 2.17
C TYR A 16 3.11 -8.99 2.94
N LEU A 17 1.92 -8.54 2.52
CA LEU A 17 1.16 -7.47 3.17
C LEU A 17 0.27 -7.96 4.31
N GLU A 18 -0.11 -9.23 4.33
CA GLU A 18 -0.91 -9.85 5.40
C GLU A 18 -0.42 -9.49 6.82
N PRO A 19 0.85 -9.72 7.21
CA PRO A 19 1.31 -9.36 8.55
C PRO A 19 1.23 -7.86 8.84
N LEU A 20 1.49 -7.01 7.83
CA LEU A 20 1.37 -5.56 7.98
C LEU A 20 -0.10 -5.15 8.22
N ILE A 21 -1.03 -5.77 7.51
CA ILE A 21 -2.47 -5.51 7.67
C ILE A 21 -2.91 -5.92 9.08
N GLU A 22 -2.48 -7.09 9.57
CA GLU A 22 -2.76 -7.54 10.94
C GLU A 22 -2.26 -6.56 11.99
N GLU A 23 -1.02 -6.09 11.86
CA GLU A 23 -0.43 -5.08 12.78
C GLU A 23 -1.20 -3.76 12.73
N LEU A 24 -1.58 -3.28 11.54
CA LEU A 24 -2.37 -2.06 11.39
C LEU A 24 -3.78 -2.21 12.01
N LEU A 25 -4.42 -3.37 11.85
CA LEU A 25 -5.70 -3.66 12.48
C LEU A 25 -5.57 -3.71 14.01
N GLN A 26 -4.49 -4.28 14.53
CA GLN A 26 -4.20 -4.28 15.96
C GLN A 26 -3.99 -2.86 16.47
N LEU A 27 -3.19 -2.05 15.78
CA LEU A 27 -2.94 -0.64 16.11
C LEU A 27 -4.22 0.20 16.09
N TRP A 28 -5.13 -0.06 15.15
CA TRP A 28 -6.38 0.70 15.05
C TRP A 28 -7.43 0.31 16.09
N HIS A 29 -7.71 -1.00 16.24
CA HIS A 29 -8.83 -1.49 17.05
C HIS A 29 -8.49 -1.60 18.53
N VAL A 30 -7.29 -2.11 18.85
CA VAL A 30 -6.85 -2.38 20.22
C VAL A 30 -5.90 -1.28 20.69
N GLY A 31 -4.93 -0.92 19.84
CA GLY A 31 -3.76 -0.12 20.20
C GLY A 31 -2.66 -0.96 20.86
N VAL A 32 -1.46 -0.39 20.94
CA VAL A 32 -0.30 -1.04 21.59
C VAL A 32 0.27 -0.15 22.68
N ARG A 33 0.87 -0.77 23.70
CA ARG A 33 1.52 -0.04 24.79
C ARG A 33 2.91 0.39 24.34
N MET A 34 3.15 1.69 24.26
CA MET A 34 4.45 2.27 23.94
C MET A 34 5.01 3.00 25.15
N TYR A 35 6.32 2.95 25.33
CA TYR A 35 7.02 3.68 26.37
C TYR A 35 7.58 4.99 25.80
N ASP A 36 7.19 6.10 26.40
CA ASP A 36 7.75 7.41 26.12
C ASP A 36 8.94 7.67 27.04
N HIS A 37 10.13 7.74 26.43
CA HIS A 37 11.36 8.01 27.17
C HIS A 37 11.44 9.45 27.69
N ALA A 38 10.79 10.41 27.04
CA ALA A 38 10.83 11.80 27.48
C ALA A 38 10.03 12.02 28.77
N THR A 39 8.96 11.26 28.97
CA THR A 39 8.09 11.37 30.16
C THR A 39 8.24 10.21 31.15
N ASP A 40 9.09 9.23 30.85
CA ASP A 40 9.31 7.99 31.63
C ASP A 40 7.99 7.25 31.93
N ARG A 41 7.10 7.18 30.93
CA ARG A 41 5.75 6.62 31.09
C ARG A 41 5.35 5.74 29.93
N ALA A 42 4.59 4.69 30.25
CA ALA A 42 3.91 3.88 29.25
C ALA A 42 2.53 4.46 28.95
N PHE A 43 2.17 4.53 27.67
CA PHE A 43 0.87 4.99 27.19
C PHE A 43 0.38 4.10 26.05
N MET A 44 -0.93 4.13 25.79
CA MET A 44 -1.53 3.38 24.69
C MET A 44 -1.50 4.24 23.42
N ILE A 45 -0.93 3.70 22.35
CA ILE A 45 -0.96 4.33 21.03
C ILE A 45 -1.94 3.61 20.12
N ARG A 46 -2.58 4.38 19.26
CA ARG A 46 -3.31 3.89 18.09
C ARG A 46 -2.76 4.59 16.85
N ALA A 47 -2.66 3.85 15.76
CA ALA A 47 -2.16 4.37 14.50
C ALA A 47 -3.07 3.91 13.35
N ALA A 48 -3.11 4.71 12.29
CA ALA A 48 -3.78 4.38 11.04
C ALA A 48 -2.88 4.71 9.87
N LEU A 49 -2.95 3.90 8.82
CA LEU A 49 -2.32 4.18 7.53
C LEU A 49 -3.28 5.03 6.69
N MET A 50 -2.87 6.25 6.32
CA MET A 50 -3.70 7.14 5.50
C MET A 50 -3.50 6.90 3.99
N TRP A 51 -2.24 6.88 3.53
CA TRP A 51 -1.91 6.64 2.13
C TRP A 51 -0.51 6.04 2.00
N THR A 52 -0.29 5.28 0.93
CA THR A 52 1.02 4.76 0.52
C THR A 52 1.56 5.56 -0.66
N VAL A 53 2.88 5.79 -0.68
CA VAL A 53 3.55 6.45 -1.82
C VAL A 53 4.04 5.35 -2.76
N ASN A 54 3.43 5.26 -3.93
CA ASN A 54 3.74 4.24 -4.94
C ASN A 54 4.09 4.91 -6.27
N ASP A 55 5.03 4.34 -7.01
CA ASP A 55 5.14 4.64 -8.44
C ASP A 55 3.97 3.99 -9.20
N LEU A 56 3.77 4.36 -10.47
CA LEU A 56 2.61 3.89 -11.23
C LEU A 56 2.54 2.34 -11.33
N PRO A 57 3.64 1.61 -11.59
CA PRO A 57 3.61 0.14 -11.57
C PRO A 57 3.29 -0.46 -10.20
N ALA A 58 3.88 0.06 -9.10
CA ALA A 58 3.59 -0.43 -7.75
C ALA A 58 2.14 -0.12 -7.35
N TYR A 59 1.59 1.02 -7.76
CA TYR A 59 0.19 1.34 -7.54
C TYR A 59 -0.73 0.30 -8.17
N GLY A 60 -0.47 -0.12 -9.42
CA GLY A 60 -1.26 -1.17 -10.07
C GLY A 60 -1.23 -2.51 -9.32
N ILE A 61 -0.07 -2.86 -8.77
CA ILE A 61 0.09 -4.08 -7.97
C ILE A 61 -0.65 -3.95 -6.62
N ALA A 62 -0.51 -2.83 -5.92
CA ALA A 62 -1.08 -2.63 -4.59
C ALA A 62 -2.60 -2.39 -4.60
N SER A 63 -3.13 -1.74 -5.63
CA SER A 63 -4.56 -1.42 -5.76
C SER A 63 -5.35 -2.41 -6.61
N GLY A 64 -4.68 -3.31 -7.33
CA GLY A 64 -5.30 -4.13 -8.37
C GLY A 64 -5.69 -3.35 -9.63
N TRP A 65 -5.27 -2.09 -9.76
CA TRP A 65 -5.61 -1.24 -10.89
C TRP A 65 -4.80 -1.61 -12.15
N SER A 66 -5.46 -1.60 -13.32
CA SER A 66 -4.75 -1.74 -14.59
C SER A 66 -3.96 -0.48 -14.87
N THR A 67 -2.63 -0.59 -14.97
CA THR A 67 -1.74 0.53 -15.32
C THR A 67 -1.48 0.63 -16.82
N ALA A 68 -2.17 -0.19 -17.62
CA ALA A 68 -2.05 -0.27 -19.07
C ALA A 68 -3.38 0.00 -19.77
N GLY A 69 -3.29 0.47 -21.02
CA GLY A 69 -4.44 0.78 -21.88
C GLY A 69 -5.14 2.09 -21.50
N VAL A 70 -6.37 2.28 -21.99
CA VAL A 70 -7.16 3.50 -21.77
C VAL A 70 -7.43 3.74 -20.29
N MET A 71 -7.67 2.68 -19.50
CA MET A 71 -7.86 2.80 -18.05
C MET A 71 -6.54 2.89 -17.25
N GLY A 72 -5.39 3.05 -17.93
CA GLY A 72 -4.07 3.04 -17.30
C GLY A 72 -3.82 4.14 -16.27
N SER A 73 -4.55 5.25 -16.38
CA SER A 73 -4.47 6.37 -15.44
C SER A 73 -5.59 6.25 -14.39
N PRO A 74 -5.26 6.10 -13.09
CA PRO A 74 -6.26 6.09 -12.03
C PRO A 74 -6.91 7.47 -11.81
N VAL A 75 -6.32 8.54 -12.35
CA VAL A 75 -6.84 9.91 -12.20
C VAL A 75 -7.79 10.26 -13.35
N CYS A 76 -7.38 9.95 -14.58
CA CYS A 76 -8.13 10.31 -15.78
C CYS A 76 -9.15 9.23 -16.16
N MET A 77 -8.94 7.98 -15.73
CA MET A 77 -9.77 6.83 -16.10
C MET A 77 -9.98 6.73 -17.62
N ASP A 78 -11.22 6.78 -18.10
CA ASP A 78 -11.60 6.71 -19.51
C ASP A 78 -11.39 8.03 -20.28
N ASP A 79 -11.21 9.15 -19.58
CA ASP A 79 -10.92 10.48 -20.17
C ASP A 79 -9.42 10.66 -20.51
N THR A 80 -8.71 9.55 -20.75
CA THR A 80 -7.34 9.60 -21.26
C THR A 80 -7.31 9.66 -22.78
N ARG A 81 -6.38 10.44 -23.33
CA ARG A 81 -6.04 10.38 -24.77
C ARG A 81 -5.14 9.18 -25.12
N ALA A 82 -5.25 8.10 -24.35
CA ALA A 82 -4.49 6.89 -24.61
C ALA A 82 -5.04 6.24 -25.89
N PHE A 83 -4.16 5.92 -26.82
CA PHE A 83 -4.52 5.24 -28.06
C PHE A 83 -4.05 3.78 -28.00
N HIS A 84 -4.87 2.88 -28.54
CA HIS A 84 -4.43 1.51 -28.80
C HIS A 84 -3.58 1.53 -30.08
N LEU A 85 -2.35 1.03 -29.99
CA LEU A 85 -1.38 0.94 -31.10
C LEU A 85 -1.51 -0.43 -31.76
#